data_AF-A0A9D6UYN7-F1
#
_entry.id   AF-A0A9D6UYN7-F1
#
_cell.length_a   1.000
_cell.length_b   1.000
_cell.length_c   1.000
_cell.angle_alpha   90.00
_cell.angle_beta   90.00
_cell.angle_gamma   90.00
#
_symmetry.space_group_name_H-M   'P 1'
#
loop_
_entity.id
_entity.type
_entity.pdbx_description
1 polymer ?
#
loop_
_entity_poly.entity_id
_entity_poly.type
_entity_poly.pdbx_seq_one_letter_code
_entity_poly.pdbx_strand_id
1 'polypeptide(L)'
;MTANGPDGKKIFQTSRIYAAQATDSCSTQTALGPDKKLGLIRDTSIQPFAAKEETIEVPLPAGMMDAVIEVNLRYQPRPGNIYPIHKVVRNVSLDKVK
;
A
#
# COMPACT_ATOMS: atom_id res chain seq x y z
N MET A 1 1.86 -2.50 4.15
CA MET A 1 3.28 -2.84 4.35
C MET A 1 3.67 -2.48 5.77
N THR A 2 4.47 -3.33 6.39
CA THR A 2 5.04 -3.14 7.72
C THR A 2 6.52 -3.49 7.69
N ALA A 3 7.36 -2.69 8.35
CA ALA A 3 8.75 -3.04 8.61
C ALA A 3 8.93 -3.25 10.11
N ASN A 4 9.49 -4.40 10.47
CA ASN A 4 9.76 -4.80 11.84
C ASN A 4 11.26 -4.88 12.07
N GLY A 5 11.72 -4.54 13.27
CA GLY A 5 13.11 -4.77 13.67
C GLY A 5 13.40 -6.25 13.92
N PRO A 6 14.67 -6.61 14.14
CA PRO A 6 15.06 -7.97 14.53
C PRO A 6 14.35 -8.43 15.81
N ASP A 7 14.05 -7.50 16.72
CA ASP A 7 13.31 -7.75 17.96
C ASP A 7 11.79 -7.94 17.75
N GLY A 8 11.31 -7.92 16.50
CA GLY A 8 9.88 -8.03 16.16
C GLY A 8 9.06 -6.75 16.40
N LYS A 9 9.68 -5.68 16.91
CA LYS A 9 9.00 -4.39 17.11
C LYS A 9 8.74 -3.70 15.77
N LYS A 10 7.52 -3.18 15.58
CA LYS A 10 7.17 -2.38 14.40
C LYS A 10 7.94 -1.07 14.39
N ILE A 11 8.62 -0.80 13.28
CA ILE A 11 9.38 0.44 13.03
C ILE A 11 8.59 1.35 12.11
N PHE A 12 7.98 0.75 11.08
CA PHE A 12 7.29 1.50 10.04
C PHE A 12 6.03 0.77 9.59
N GLN A 13 4.96 1.52 9.32
CA GLN A 13 3.74 0.98 8.77
C GLN A 13 3.17 1.97 7.76
N THR A 14 2.82 1.46 6.58
CA THR A 14 2.14 2.23 5.55
C THR A 14 1.13 1.37 4.81
N SER A 15 0.11 2.01 4.26
CA SER A 15 -0.91 1.35 3.44
C SER A 15 -1.28 2.24 2.27
N ARG A 16 -1.45 1.62 1.10
CA ARG A 16 -1.96 2.26 -0.11
C ARG A 16 -3.24 1.56 -0.53
N ILE A 17 -4.17 2.33 -1.09
CA ILE A 17 -5.42 1.83 -1.66
C ILE A 17 -5.38 2.11 -3.15
N TYR A 18 -5.57 1.07 -3.95
CA TYR A 18 -5.61 1.17 -5.41
C TYR A 18 -7.06 1.06 -5.86
N ALA A 19 -7.63 2.19 -6.26
CA ALA A 19 -9.01 2.26 -6.75
C ALA A 19 -9.22 3.51 -7.62
N ALA A 20 -10.21 3.43 -8.50
CA ALA A 20 -10.73 4.60 -9.19
C ALA A 20 -11.49 5.50 -8.21
N GLN A 21 -11.22 6.80 -8.29
CA GLN A 21 -11.83 7.82 -7.46
C GLN A 21 -12.68 8.73 -8.34
N ALA A 22 -13.92 8.93 -7.93
CA ALA A 22 -14.92 9.68 -8.68
C ALA A 22 -15.55 10.75 -7.80
N THR A 23 -15.93 11.88 -8.38
CA THR A 23 -16.51 13.06 -7.71
C THR A 23 -17.96 13.28 -8.14
N ASP A 24 -18.67 14.10 -7.37
CA ASP A 24 -19.95 14.73 -7.69
C ASP A 24 -19.80 16.05 -8.48
N SER A 25 -18.58 16.42 -8.87
CA SER A 25 -18.24 17.67 -9.57
C SER A 25 -18.51 18.96 -8.77
N CYS A 26 -18.96 18.84 -7.52
CA CYS A 26 -19.14 19.95 -6.59
C CYS A 26 -18.01 19.99 -5.54
N SER A 27 -17.29 18.88 -5.35
CA SER A 27 -16.18 18.77 -4.41
C SER A 27 -14.96 18.06 -5.02
N THR A 28 -13.82 18.16 -4.35
CA THR A 28 -12.61 17.36 -4.65
C THR A 28 -12.60 16.02 -3.93
N GLN A 29 -13.66 15.69 -3.18
CA GLN A 29 -13.75 14.44 -2.43
C GLN A 29 -14.33 13.31 -3.29
N THR A 30 -14.03 12.07 -2.91
CA THR A 30 -14.63 10.92 -3.59
C THR A 30 -16.10 10.78 -3.19
N ALA A 31 -17.00 10.81 -4.17
CA ALA A 31 -18.43 10.62 -3.97
C ALA A 31 -18.75 9.17 -3.61
N LEU A 32 -19.58 8.99 -2.58
CA LEU A 32 -20.12 7.69 -2.17
C LEU A 32 -21.47 7.45 -2.84
N GLY A 33 -21.68 6.23 -3.33
CA GLY A 33 -22.85 5.85 -4.12
C GLY A 33 -22.60 5.99 -5.63
N PRO A 34 -23.02 5.02 -6.46
CA PRO A 34 -22.83 5.08 -7.91
C PRO A 34 -23.68 6.18 -8.57
N ASP A 35 -24.84 6.51 -7.99
CA ASP A 35 -25.80 7.52 -8.44
C ASP A 35 -25.27 8.96 -8.35
N LYS A 36 -24.28 9.20 -7.49
CA LYS A 36 -23.71 10.54 -7.24
C LYS A 36 -22.40 10.80 -7.99
N LYS A 37 -21.89 9.81 -8.73
CA LYS A 37 -20.62 9.92 -9.45
C LYS A 37 -20.85 10.53 -10.82
N LEU A 38 -20.33 11.74 -11.02
CA LEU A 38 -20.46 12.47 -12.29
C LEU A 38 -19.15 12.51 -13.09
N GLY A 39 -18.00 12.36 -12.43
CA GLY A 39 -16.70 12.38 -13.11
C GLY A 39 -15.59 11.66 -12.35
N LEU A 40 -14.50 11.32 -13.04
CA LEU A 40 -13.30 10.74 -12.44
C LEU A 40 -12.36 11.85 -11.94
N ILE A 41 -11.84 11.68 -10.74
CA ILE A 41 -10.81 12.57 -10.16
C ILE A 41 -9.43 12.03 -10.53
N ARG A 42 -9.20 10.75 -10.24
CA ARG A 42 -7.97 10.02 -10.53
C ARG A 42 -8.25 8.52 -10.49
N ASP A 43 -7.46 7.76 -11.23
CA ASP A 43 -7.43 6.32 -11.11
C ASP A 43 -6.05 5.86 -10.63
N THR A 44 -6.04 5.16 -9.49
CA THR A 44 -4.82 4.56 -8.91
C THR A 44 -4.82 3.04 -9.03
N SER A 45 -5.83 2.47 -9.69
CA SER A 45 -5.97 1.03 -9.89
C SER A 45 -4.74 0.41 -10.56
N ILE A 46 -4.50 -0.86 -10.24
CA ILE A 46 -3.48 -1.66 -10.94
C ILE A 46 -4.08 -2.02 -12.30
N GLN A 47 -3.47 -1.53 -13.37
CA GLN A 47 -3.98 -1.70 -14.72
C GLN A 47 -3.84 -3.17 -15.18
N PRO A 48 -4.80 -3.70 -15.96
CA PRO A 48 -4.72 -5.06 -16.48
C PRO A 48 -3.44 -5.30 -17.26
N PHE A 49 -2.79 -6.45 -17.03
CA PHE A 49 -1.60 -6.90 -17.76
C PHE A 49 -0.39 -5.95 -17.70
N ALA A 50 -0.40 -4.97 -16.80
CA ALA A 50 0.71 -4.05 -16.58
C ALA A 50 1.28 -4.26 -15.17
N ALA A 51 2.58 -4.55 -15.10
CA ALA A 51 3.28 -4.58 -13.82
C ALA A 51 3.35 -3.16 -13.25
N LYS A 52 3.11 -3.04 -11.93
CA LYS A 52 3.24 -1.78 -11.21
C LYS A 52 4.46 -1.87 -10.30
N GLU A 53 5.48 -1.11 -10.63
CA GLU A 53 6.68 -0.96 -9.80
C GLU A 53 6.51 0.25 -8.87
N GLU A 54 6.84 0.07 -7.59
CA GLU A 54 6.79 1.13 -6.60
C GLU A 54 8.02 1.07 -5.68
N THR A 55 8.66 2.21 -5.52
CA THR A 55 9.71 2.40 -4.51
C THR A 55 9.07 2.91 -3.22
N ILE A 56 9.42 2.27 -2.10
CA ILE A 56 8.97 2.69 -0.77
C ILE A 56 10.22 2.89 0.10
N GLU A 57 10.40 4.11 0.56
CA GLU A 57 11.47 4.47 1.49
C GLU A 57 11.03 4.13 2.92
N VAL A 58 11.87 3.36 3.61
CA VAL A 58 11.63 2.96 5.00
C VAL A 58 12.71 3.60 5.86
N PRO A 59 12.40 4.63 6.66
CA PRO A 59 13.37 5.21 7.57
C PRO A 59 13.70 4.20 8.68
N LEU A 60 14.99 3.94 8.89
CA LEU A 60 15.47 3.08 9.95
C LEU A 60 15.96 3.91 11.15
N PRO A 61 15.67 3.50 12.39
CA PRO A 61 16.17 4.17 13.58
C PRO A 61 17.69 4.00 13.70
N ALA A 62 18.34 4.98 14.34
CA ALA A 62 19.79 4.98 14.52
C ALA A 62 20.27 3.71 15.24
N GLY A 63 21.34 3.10 14.73
CA GLY A 63 21.91 1.86 15.27
C GLY A 63 21.25 0.57 14.79
N MET A 64 20.20 0.64 13.97
CA MET A 64 19.56 -0.53 13.37
C MET A 64 19.96 -0.71 11.91
N MET A 65 20.51 -1.88 11.60
CA MET A 65 21.00 -2.22 10.26
C MET A 65 20.16 -3.29 9.56
N ASP A 66 19.37 -4.04 10.33
CA ASP A 66 18.53 -5.13 9.83
C ASP A 66 17.05 -4.82 10.05
N ALA A 67 16.23 -5.14 9.05
CA ALA A 67 14.78 -5.05 9.15
C ALA A 67 14.08 -6.17 8.36
N VAL A 68 12.95 -6.63 8.90
CA VAL A 68 12.04 -7.56 8.24
C VAL A 68 10.89 -6.78 7.64
N ILE A 69 10.81 -6.76 6.31
CA ILE A 69 9.76 -6.07 5.54
C ILE A 69 8.69 -7.08 5.18
N GLU A 70 7.45 -6.78 5.54
CA GLU A 70 6.26 -7.54 5.18
C GLU A 70 5.32 -6.68 4.33
N VAL A 71 5.06 -7.15 3.11
CA VAL A 71 4.11 -6.54 2.17
C VAL A 71 2.95 -7.50 1.96
N ASN A 72 1.74 -7.01 2.24
CA ASN A 72 0.50 -7.75 2.07
C ASN A 72 -0.34 -7.06 0.99
N LEU A 73 -0.63 -7.79 -0.08
CA LEU A 73 -1.59 -7.40 -1.11
C LEU A 73 -2.90 -8.11 -0.84
N ARG A 74 -3.98 -7.34 -0.74
CA ARG A 74 -5.34 -7.84 -0.48
C ARG A 74 -6.36 -7.15 -1.36
N TYR A 75 -7.38 -7.90 -1.76
CA TYR A 75 -8.56 -7.37 -2.41
C TYR A 75 -9.67 -7.14 -1.40
N GLN A 76 -10.34 -6.00 -1.51
CA GLN A 76 -11.41 -5.63 -0.60
C GLN A 76 -12.56 -4.97 -1.38
N PRO A 77 -13.59 -5.73 -1.82
CA PRO A 77 -14.70 -5.18 -2.58
C PRO A 77 -15.65 -4.34 -1.72
N ARG A 78 -15.76 -4.66 -0.42
CA ARG A 78 -16.59 -3.96 0.55
C ARG A 78 -15.87 -3.86 1.90
N PRO A 79 -16.19 -2.88 2.75
CA PRO A 79 -15.74 -2.86 4.14
C PRO A 79 -16.00 -4.23 4.81
N GLY A 80 -14.99 -4.78 5.49
CA GLY A 80 -15.06 -6.09 6.15
C GLY A 80 -14.73 -7.30 5.27
N ASN A 81 -14.93 -7.24 3.96
CA ASN A 81 -14.65 -8.37 3.06
C ASN A 81 -13.20 -8.32 2.58
N ILE A 82 -12.30 -9.04 3.27
CA ILE A 82 -10.87 -9.05 2.95
C ILE A 82 -10.46 -10.38 2.34
N TYR A 83 -9.92 -10.33 1.12
CA TYR A 83 -9.36 -11.47 0.42
C TYR A 83 -7.85 -11.28 0.27
N PRO A 84 -7.00 -12.04 0.99
CA PRO A 84 -5.56 -11.97 0.79
C PRO A 84 -5.21 -12.49 -0.62
N ILE A 85 -4.43 -11.72 -1.37
CA ILE A 85 -3.96 -12.12 -2.70
C ILE A 85 -2.53 -12.63 -2.61
N HIS A 86 -1.66 -11.84 -1.95
CA HIS A 86 -0.24 -12.16 -1.89
C HIS A 86 0.40 -11.60 -0.62
N LYS A 87 1.40 -12.31 -0.11
CA LYS A 87 2.21 -11.89 1.03
C LYS A 87 3.67 -12.11 0.68
N VAL A 88 4.47 -11.06 0.82
CA VAL A 88 5.91 -11.07 0.61
C VAL A 88 6.57 -10.69 1.91
N VAL A 89 7.51 -11.51 2.36
CA VAL A 89 8.38 -11.21 3.51
C VAL A 89 9.81 -11.18 3.01
N ARG A 90 10.53 -10.10 3.29
CA ARG A 90 11.94 -9.95 2.95
C ARG A 90 12.73 -9.45 4.13
N ASN A 91 13.87 -10.09 4.40
CA ASN A 91 14.85 -9.61 5.35
C ASN A 91 15.83 -8.71 4.59
N VAL A 92 16.02 -7.50 5.06
CA VAL A 92 16.88 -6.49 4.45
C VAL A 92 17.93 -6.08 5.47
N SER A 93 19.18 -6.01 5.02
CA SER A 93 20.34 -5.62 5.83
C SER A 93 21.14 -4.57 5.07
N LEU A 94 21.47 -3.46 5.72
CA LEU A 94 22.23 -2.36 5.11
C LEU A 94 23.73 -2.70 4.91
N ASP A 95 24.27 -3.69 5.65
CA ASP A 95 25.68 -4.10 5.55
C ASP A 95 26.00 -4.90 4.28
N LYS A 96 24.98 -5.33 3.52
CA LYS A 96 25.15 -6.13 2.29
C LYS A 96 25.06 -5.30 1.01
N VAL A 97 25.67 -4.11 0.99
CA VAL A 97 26.02 -3.47 -0.28
C VAL A 97 27.34 -4.08 -0.73
N LYS A 98 27.25 -5.15 -1.54
CA LYS A 98 28.38 -5.73 -2.25
C LYS A 98 28.26 -5.43 -3.73
#